data_AF-A0A9D3WJ61-F1
#
_entry.id   AF-A0A9D3WJ61-F1
#
_cell.length_a   1.000
_cell.length_b   1.000
_cell.length_c   1.000
_cell.angle_alpha   90.00
_cell.angle_beta   90.00
_cell.angle_gamma   90.00
#
_symmetry.space_group_name_H-M   'P 1'
#
loop_
_entity.id
_entity.type
_entity.pdbx_description
1 polymer ?
#
loop_
_entity_poly.entity_id
_entity_poly.type
_entity_poly.pdbx_seq_one_letter_code
_entity_poly.pdbx_strand_id
1 'polypeptide(L)'
;MATVHSVEFDSKPHGSSFSSDRVVYSFPRHDIHLILAGYGLVGFLDGSTVAPPWFIQGQNDVLMLNPAFSAFSQQDNLLTSWLLSTIGAAHLPSFMDVKSTSDMWITTSMLFATDTDAKQSRLRHDLHSLKKGNLSI
;
A
#
# COMPACT_ATOMS: atom_id res chain seq x y z
N MET A 1 51.52 25.61 42.36
CA MET A 1 50.99 26.29 41.16
C MET A 1 51.11 25.34 39.99
N ALA A 2 50.03 24.66 39.63
CA ALA A 2 49.84 24.02 38.33
C ALA A 2 48.33 23.86 38.13
N THR A 3 47.82 24.59 37.15
CA THR A 3 46.40 24.81 36.87
C THR A 3 45.76 23.56 36.29
N VAL A 4 44.63 23.18 36.89
CA VAL A 4 43.69 22.19 36.35
C VAL A 4 42.92 22.86 35.22
N HIS A 5 43.04 22.38 33.98
CA HIS A 5 42.10 22.70 32.92
C HIS A 5 41.33 21.42 32.56
N SER A 6 40.14 21.29 33.15
CA SER A 6 39.12 20.37 32.65
C SER A 6 38.70 20.80 31.26
N VAL A 7 38.91 19.94 30.27
CA VAL A 7 38.27 20.05 28.97
C VAL A 7 36.99 19.23 29.04
N GLU A 8 35.87 19.93 29.14
CA GLU A 8 34.54 19.37 29.04
C GLU A 8 34.27 19.02 27.58
N PHE A 9 34.28 17.73 27.27
CA PHE A 9 33.82 17.22 25.98
C PHE A 9 32.29 17.27 25.97
N ASP A 10 31.74 18.39 25.48
CA ASP A 10 30.32 18.49 25.11
C ASP A 10 30.09 17.63 23.86
N SER A 11 29.86 16.34 24.08
CA SER A 11 29.45 15.39 23.05
C SER A 11 27.96 15.56 22.77
N LYS A 12 27.67 16.58 21.95
CA LYS A 12 26.38 16.76 21.28
C LYS A 12 26.02 15.48 20.54
N PRO A 13 24.94 14.75 20.90
CA PRO A 13 24.45 13.72 20.02
C PRO A 13 23.76 14.44 18.88
N HIS A 14 24.46 14.61 17.76
CA HIS A 14 23.79 14.70 16.48
C HIS A 14 23.12 13.35 16.24
N GLY A 15 21.98 13.14 16.90
CA GLY A 15 20.93 12.29 16.40
C GLY A 15 20.50 12.91 15.08
N SER A 16 21.22 12.57 14.01
CA SER A 16 20.61 12.42 12.71
C SER A 16 19.47 11.44 12.93
N SER A 17 18.31 11.98 13.28
CA SER A 17 17.06 11.25 13.30
C SER A 17 17.01 10.59 11.95
N PHE A 18 17.16 9.26 11.98
CA PHE A 18 17.09 8.41 10.83
C PHE A 18 15.68 8.63 10.30
N SER A 19 15.54 9.61 9.41
CA SER A 19 14.31 9.84 8.68
C SER A 19 14.19 8.61 7.81
N SER A 20 13.52 7.61 8.39
CA SER A 20 13.03 6.39 7.76
C SER A 20 11.96 6.79 6.75
N ASP A 21 12.34 7.72 5.89
CA ASP A 21 11.50 8.34 4.90
C ASP A 21 11.77 7.57 3.62
N ARG A 22 10.70 6.94 3.15
CA ARG A 22 10.59 6.35 1.82
C ARG A 22 11.33 5.04 1.64
N VAL A 23 10.97 4.05 2.44
CA VAL A 23 10.72 2.73 1.82
C VAL A 23 9.30 2.74 1.27
N VAL A 24 9.10 3.54 0.22
CA VAL A 24 7.97 3.29 -0.67
C VAL A 24 8.41 2.05 -1.45
N TYR A 25 8.06 0.85 -0.95
CA TYR A 25 7.98 -0.32 -1.81
C TYR A 25 6.82 -0.05 -2.78
N SER A 26 7.01 0.90 -3.70
CA SER A 26 6.13 1.09 -4.84
C SER A 26 6.45 -0.09 -5.73
N PHE A 27 5.90 -1.25 -5.41
CA PHE A 27 5.71 -2.27 -6.42
C PHE A 27 4.82 -1.60 -7.48
N PRO A 28 5.32 -1.34 -8.70
CA PRO A 28 4.47 -0.83 -9.75
C PRO A 28 3.26 -1.76 -9.85
N ARG A 29 2.04 -1.24 -9.95
CA ARG A 29 0.80 -2.05 -10.08
C ARG A 29 0.94 -3.17 -11.12
N HIS A 30 1.74 -2.91 -12.15
CA HIS A 30 2.12 -3.86 -13.18
C HIS A 30 2.77 -5.14 -12.63
N ASP A 31 3.71 -5.02 -11.70
CA ASP A 31 4.47 -6.15 -11.15
C ASP A 31 3.59 -7.02 -10.25
N ILE A 32 2.70 -6.39 -9.46
CA ILE A 32 1.69 -7.12 -8.66
C ILE A 32 0.76 -7.91 -9.58
N HIS A 33 0.28 -7.28 -10.65
CA HIS A 33 -0.61 -7.93 -11.60
C HIS A 33 0.08 -9.12 -12.29
N LEU A 34 1.35 -8.97 -12.70
CA LEU A 34 2.13 -10.05 -13.31
C LEU A 34 2.34 -11.23 -12.37
N ILE A 35 2.69 -10.97 -11.10
CA ILE A 35 2.87 -12.03 -10.10
C ILE A 35 1.57 -12.82 -9.96
N LEU A 36 0.45 -12.14 -9.77
CA LEU A 36 -0.85 -12.79 -9.61
C LEU A 36 -1.32 -13.47 -10.89
N ALA A 37 -0.97 -12.96 -12.08
CA ALA A 37 -1.21 -13.64 -13.35
C ALA A 37 -0.45 -14.96 -13.43
N GLY A 38 0.82 -14.99 -12.99
CA GLY A 38 1.62 -16.21 -12.91
C GLY A 38 1.02 -17.28 -11.98
N TYR A 39 0.31 -16.87 -10.93
CA TYR A 39 -0.38 -17.76 -9.99
C TYR A 39 -1.85 -18.03 -10.35
N GLY A 40 -2.40 -17.40 -11.40
CA GLY A 40 -3.83 -17.51 -11.73
C GLY A 40 -4.77 -16.86 -10.71
N LEU A 41 -4.28 -15.89 -9.94
CA LEU A 41 -5.00 -15.23 -8.84
C LEU A 41 -5.57 -13.85 -9.20
N VAL A 42 -5.42 -13.41 -10.46
CA VAL A 42 -5.91 -12.11 -10.94
C VAL A 42 -7.41 -11.93 -10.68
N GLY A 43 -8.17 -13.02 -10.72
CA GLY A 43 -9.61 -13.00 -10.48
C GLY A 43 -10.03 -12.51 -9.09
N PHE A 44 -9.12 -12.54 -8.10
CA PHE A 44 -9.34 -11.95 -6.77
C PHE A 44 -9.14 -10.43 -6.76
N LEU A 45 -8.37 -9.87 -7.70
CA LEU A 45 -8.15 -8.43 -7.83
C LEU A 45 -9.31 -7.73 -8.56
N ASP A 46 -9.71 -8.29 -9.69
CA ASP A 46 -10.75 -7.70 -10.55
C ASP A 46 -12.17 -8.15 -10.16
N GLY A 47 -12.28 -9.12 -9.24
CA GLY A 47 -13.54 -9.68 -8.79
C GLY A 47 -14.15 -10.70 -9.76
N SER A 48 -13.40 -11.16 -10.77
CA SER A 48 -13.89 -12.20 -11.69
C SER A 48 -14.04 -13.56 -11.00
N THR A 49 -13.26 -13.82 -9.93
CA THR A 49 -13.41 -15.02 -9.10
C THR A 49 -14.59 -14.80 -8.15
N VAL A 50 -15.73 -15.39 -8.48
CA VAL A 50 -16.94 -15.31 -7.66
C VAL A 50 -16.80 -16.19 -6.42
N ALA A 51 -17.12 -15.62 -5.25
CA ALA A 51 -17.13 -16.34 -3.98
C ALA A 51 -18.14 -17.51 -4.04
N PRO A 52 -17.72 -18.75 -3.72
CA PRO A 52 -18.63 -19.88 -3.64
C PRO A 52 -19.72 -19.68 -2.57
N PRO A 53 -20.86 -20.37 -2.66
CA PRO A 53 -21.89 -20.34 -1.61
C PRO A 53 -21.32 -20.79 -0.26
N TRP A 54 -21.75 -20.14 0.84
CA TRP A 54 -21.35 -20.51 2.21
C TRP A 54 -21.75 -21.94 2.58
N PHE A 55 -22.94 -22.36 2.15
CA PHE A 55 -23.49 -23.67 2.45
C PHE A 55 -23.83 -24.42 1.18
N ILE A 56 -23.60 -25.72 1.21
CA ILE A 56 -23.99 -26.68 0.17
C ILE A 56 -24.85 -27.77 0.79
N GLN A 57 -25.72 -28.36 -0.02
CA GLN A 57 -26.59 -29.45 0.41
C GLN A 57 -25.78 -30.76 0.43
N GLY A 58 -25.67 -31.36 1.62
CA GLY A 58 -24.98 -32.64 1.81
C GLY A 58 -25.85 -33.84 1.38
N GLN A 59 -25.33 -35.04 1.59
CA GLN A 59 -25.97 -36.30 1.14
C GLN A 59 -27.35 -36.60 1.76
N ASN A 60 -27.78 -35.85 2.79
CA ASN A 60 -29.04 -36.07 3.53
C ASN A 60 -29.88 -34.78 3.69
N ASP A 61 -29.85 -33.85 2.73
CA ASP A 61 -30.49 -32.52 2.82
C ASP A 61 -30.01 -31.63 4.00
N VAL A 62 -28.93 -32.04 4.67
CA VAL A 62 -28.29 -31.24 5.71
C VAL A 62 -27.41 -30.18 5.06
N LEU A 63 -27.61 -28.92 5.45
CA LEU A 63 -26.74 -27.81 5.07
C LEU A 63 -25.35 -28.00 5.70
N MET A 64 -24.34 -28.14 4.86
CA MET A 64 -22.95 -28.26 5.26
C MET A 64 -22.17 -27.03 4.80
N LEU A 65 -21.20 -26.58 5.61
CA LEU A 65 -20.27 -25.52 5.21
C LEU A 65 -19.50 -25.95 3.96
N ASN A 66 -19.45 -25.08 2.95
CA ASN A 66 -18.77 -25.36 1.70
C ASN A 66 -17.24 -25.24 1.87
N PRO A 67 -16.47 -26.34 1.70
CA PRO A 67 -15.01 -26.27 1.77
C PRO A 67 -14.41 -25.34 0.72
N ALA A 68 -15.06 -25.19 -0.44
CA ALA A 68 -14.62 -24.26 -1.48
C ALA A 68 -14.77 -22.79 -1.04
N PHE A 69 -15.80 -22.46 -0.26
CA PHE A 69 -15.92 -21.12 0.33
C PHE A 69 -14.79 -20.87 1.33
N SER A 70 -14.46 -21.84 2.18
CA SER A 70 -13.33 -21.71 3.12
C SER A 70 -12.01 -21.50 2.40
N ALA A 71 -11.74 -22.26 1.34
CA ALA A 71 -10.52 -22.10 0.54
C ALA A 71 -10.46 -20.74 -0.15
N PHE A 72 -11.58 -20.28 -0.73
CA PHE A 72 -11.69 -18.96 -1.33
C PHE A 72 -11.41 -17.85 -0.30
N SER A 73 -12.08 -17.90 0.85
CA SER A 73 -11.94 -16.91 1.93
C SER A 73 -10.52 -16.89 2.49
N GLN A 74 -9.89 -18.07 2.67
CA GLN A 74 -8.50 -18.16 3.09
C GLN A 74 -7.57 -17.49 2.07
N GLN A 75 -7.75 -17.77 0.78
CA GLN A 75 -6.94 -17.18 -0.28
C GLN A 75 -7.12 -15.66 -0.35
N ASP A 76 -8.34 -15.17 -0.26
CA ASP A 76 -8.66 -13.74 -0.29
C ASP A 76 -8.05 -12.99 0.91
N ASN A 77 -8.14 -13.56 2.12
CA ASN A 77 -7.52 -12.97 3.31
C ASN A 77 -5.99 -12.94 3.23
N LEU A 78 -5.36 -14.00 2.71
CA LEU A 78 -3.91 -14.06 2.54
C LEU A 78 -3.43 -13.03 1.51
N LEU A 79 -4.14 -12.90 0.38
CA LEU A 79 -3.84 -11.90 -0.63
C LEU A 79 -4.02 -10.48 -0.10
N THR A 80 -5.09 -10.25 0.65
CA THR A 80 -5.34 -8.97 1.32
C THR A 80 -4.21 -8.60 2.27
N SER A 81 -3.80 -9.53 3.14
CA SER A 81 -2.68 -9.31 4.07
C SER A 81 -1.35 -9.08 3.35
N TRP A 82 -1.05 -9.86 2.31
CA TRP A 82 0.18 -9.73 1.53
C TRP A 82 0.27 -8.36 0.84
N LEU A 83 -0.80 -7.92 0.17
CA LEU A 83 -0.82 -6.63 -0.49
C LEU A 83 -0.78 -5.47 0.51
N LEU A 84 -1.44 -5.59 1.67
CA LEU A 84 -1.32 -4.59 2.73
C LEU A 84 0.13 -4.45 3.22
N SER A 85 0.89 -5.55 3.25
CA SER A 85 2.33 -5.52 3.56
C SER A 85 3.19 -4.81 2.49
N THR A 86 2.69 -4.64 1.27
CA THR A 86 3.39 -3.87 0.22
C THR A 86 3.12 -2.37 0.32
N ILE A 87 2.07 -1.98 1.03
CA ILE A 87 1.66 -0.58 1.19
C ILE A 87 2.46 0.06 2.33
N GLY A 88 3.05 1.23 2.05
CA GLY A 88 3.78 2.00 3.06
C GLY A 88 2.87 2.48 4.19
N ALA A 89 3.40 2.52 5.42
CA ALA A 89 2.64 2.84 6.63
C ALA A 89 1.86 4.17 6.57
N ALA A 90 2.36 5.15 5.80
CA ALA A 90 1.71 6.45 5.60
C ALA A 90 0.33 6.38 4.93
N HIS A 91 0.02 5.28 4.25
CA HIS A 91 -1.23 5.11 3.51
C HIS A 91 -2.19 4.11 4.17
N LEU A 92 -1.75 3.38 5.21
CA LEU A 92 -2.56 2.40 5.94
C LEU A 92 -3.90 2.93 6.48
N PRO A 93 -4.03 4.20 6.93
CA PRO A 93 -5.33 4.72 7.39
C PRO A 93 -6.44 4.64 6.34
N SER A 94 -6.08 4.68 5.05
CA SER A 94 -7.05 4.55 3.94
C SER A 94 -7.57 3.12 3.74
N PHE A 95 -7.00 2.12 4.43
CA PHE A 95 -7.31 0.70 4.24
C PHE A 95 -8.03 0.08 5.44
N MET A 96 -8.44 0.85 6.45
CA MET A 96 -9.07 0.28 7.66
C MET A 96 -10.41 -0.42 7.40
N ASP A 97 -11.13 -0.02 6.35
CA ASP A 97 -12.47 -0.55 6.01
C ASP A 97 -12.44 -1.64 4.92
N VAL A 98 -11.25 -2.05 4.48
CA VAL A 98 -11.09 -3.05 3.42
C VAL A 98 -11.49 -4.44 3.92
N LYS A 99 -12.37 -5.11 3.17
CA LYS A 99 -12.91 -6.44 3.53
C LYS A 99 -12.54 -7.55 2.56
N SER A 100 -11.98 -7.22 1.41
CA SER A 100 -11.62 -8.16 0.36
C SER A 100 -10.40 -7.70 -0.43
N THR A 101 -9.79 -8.61 -1.18
CA THR A 101 -8.64 -8.28 -2.03
C THR A 101 -9.00 -7.25 -3.11
N SER A 102 -10.21 -7.34 -3.66
CA SER A 102 -10.70 -6.43 -4.69
C SER A 102 -10.92 -5.01 -4.15
N ASP A 103 -11.54 -4.87 -2.97
CA ASP A 103 -11.74 -3.56 -2.32
C ASP A 103 -10.40 -2.86 -2.05
N MET A 104 -9.42 -3.62 -1.57
CA MET A 104 -8.07 -3.12 -1.36
C MET A 104 -7.42 -2.67 -2.67
N TRP A 105 -7.58 -3.45 -3.75
CA TRP A 105 -7.00 -3.16 -5.06
C TRP A 105 -7.59 -1.90 -5.67
N ILE A 106 -8.90 -1.71 -5.52
CA ILE A 106 -9.62 -0.49 -5.92
C ILE A 106 -9.12 0.71 -5.11
N THR A 107 -9.06 0.59 -3.79
CA THR A 107 -8.62 1.66 -2.87
C THR A 107 -7.18 2.09 -3.18
N THR A 108 -6.30 1.11 -3.38
CA THR A 108 -4.91 1.33 -3.80
C THR A 108 -4.84 2.08 -5.12
N SER A 109 -5.64 1.66 -6.10
CA SER A 109 -5.70 2.28 -7.43
C SER A 109 -6.15 3.74 -7.37
N MET A 110 -7.15 4.07 -6.55
CA MET A 110 -7.62 5.44 -6.36
C MET A 110 -6.58 6.33 -5.67
N LEU A 111 -5.90 5.80 -4.65
CA LEU A 111 -4.86 6.52 -3.91
C LEU A 111 -3.69 6.91 -4.84
N PHE A 112 -3.19 5.95 -5.62
CA PHE A 112 -2.10 6.22 -6.57
C PHE A 112 -2.51 7.13 -7.73
N ALA A 113 -3.75 7.04 -8.21
CA ALA A 113 -4.26 7.97 -9.22
C ALA A 113 -4.28 9.40 -8.68
N THR A 114 -4.81 9.61 -7.47
CA THR A 114 -4.88 10.92 -6.82
C THR A 114 -3.49 11.51 -6.57
N ASP A 115 -2.54 10.71 -6.08
CA ASP A 115 -1.16 11.14 -5.85
C ASP A 115 -0.46 11.54 -7.17
N THR A 116 -0.71 10.78 -8.24
CA THR A 116 -0.17 11.08 -9.57
C THR A 116 -0.73 12.40 -10.12
N ASP A 117 -2.04 12.62 -10.01
CA ASP A 117 -2.69 13.84 -10.46
C ASP A 117 -2.22 15.07 -9.65
N ALA A 118 -2.08 14.91 -8.33
CA ALA A 118 -1.54 15.96 -7.46
C ALA A 118 -0.10 16.33 -7.84
N LYS A 119 0.76 15.33 -8.09
CA LYS A 119 2.14 15.54 -8.56
C LYS A 119 2.18 16.24 -9.91
N GLN A 120 1.36 15.81 -10.86
CA GLN A 120 1.26 16.44 -12.18
C GLN A 120 0.80 17.90 -12.08
N SER A 121 -0.20 18.17 -11.24
CA SER A 121 -0.71 19.54 -11.00
C SER A 121 0.37 20.43 -10.39
N ARG A 122 1.09 19.94 -9.38
CA ARG A 122 2.23 20.65 -8.76
C ARG A 122 3.31 20.98 -9.79
N LEU A 123 3.72 20.01 -10.61
CA LEU A 123 4.70 20.23 -11.68
C LEU A 123 4.23 21.29 -12.69
N ARG A 124 2.97 21.26 -13.11
CA ARG A 124 2.40 22.29 -14.01
C ARG A 124 2.43 23.67 -13.37
N HIS A 125 2.05 23.76 -12.10
CA HIS A 125 2.08 25.01 -11.35
C HIS A 125 3.50 25.56 -11.22
N ASP A 126 4.48 24.72 -10.87
CA ASP A 126 5.87 25.12 -10.70
C ASP A 126 6.47 25.62 -12.02
N LEU A 127 6.24 24.91 -13.12
CA LEU A 127 6.67 25.35 -14.45
C LEU A 127 6.02 26.68 -14.87
N HIS A 128 4.73 26.85 -14.56
CA HIS A 128 4.03 28.10 -14.85
C HIS A 128 4.56 29.26 -14.02
N SER A 129 4.86 29.02 -12.73
CA SER A 129 5.45 30.01 -11.81
C SER A 129 6.84 30.43 -12.27
N LEU A 130 7.70 29.46 -12.64
CA LEU A 130 9.04 29.73 -13.19
C LEU A 130 8.99 30.58 -14.46
N LYS A 131 8.05 30.28 -15.37
CA LYS A 131 7.83 31.10 -16.59
C LYS A 131 7.45 32.54 -16.24
N LYS A 132 6.62 32.77 -15.22
CA LYS A 132 6.19 34.11 -14.80
C LYS A 132 7.29 34.88 -14.06
N GLY A 133 8.11 34.20 -13.26
CA GLY A 133 9.28 34.79 -12.59
C GLY A 133 10.35 35.30 -13.56
N ASN A 134 10.51 34.64 -14.70
CA ASN A 134 11.42 35.08 -15.77
C ASN A 134 10.84 36.20 -16.67
N LEU A 135 9.57 36.56 -16.50
CA LEU A 135 8.86 37.61 -17.26
C LEU A 135 8.56 38.85 -16.41
N SER A 136 8.98 38.88 -15.15
CA SER A 136 8.87 40.06 -14.28
C SER A 136 10.18 40.85 -14.35
N ILE A 137 10.30 41.73 -15.35
CA ILE A 137 11.24 42.86 -15.39
C ILE A 137 10.42 44.14 -15.37
#